data_AF-A0AA42HVT1-F1
#
_entry.id   AF-A0AA42HVT1-F1
#
_cell.length_a   1.000
_cell.length_b   1.000
_cell.length_c   1.000
_cell.angle_alpha   90.00
_cell.angle_beta   90.00
_cell.angle_gamma   90.00
#
_symmetry.space_group_name_H-M   'P 1'
#
loop_
_entity.id
_entity.type
_entity.pdbx_description
1 polymer ?
#
loop_
_entity_poly.entity_id
_entity_poly.type
_entity_poly.pdbx_seq_one_letter_code
_entity_poly.pdbx_strand_id
1 'polypeptide(L)'
;MSKRSEKEARENADLVALLAPALAATALLSYFQYRSLKKQFLSGAQVKRIDDLEAHTPILAISILGIVFALWGLYAFAAWAFRGHAAFIPVAALAVYAVWLLIKRLLAAQAACLLGVVVDQQAGAITFPTFFPALRTVPLAEIAQLTREDGNKLHIAGEFGSYSLRFSDKRRRDECIYLLKSRTGAKMFAELE
;
A
#
# COMPACT_ATOMS: atom_id res chain seq x y z
N MET A 1 2.24 -25.22 27.08
CA MET A 1 1.30 -24.45 26.23
C MET A 1 -0.08 -24.52 26.86
N SER A 2 -0.82 -23.41 26.91
CA SER A 2 -2.15 -23.36 27.52
C SER A 2 -3.21 -23.86 26.52
N LYS A 3 -4.28 -24.52 27.00
CA LYS A 3 -5.44 -24.88 26.15
C LYS A 3 -6.02 -23.67 25.41
N ARG A 4 -5.85 -22.46 25.97
CA ARG A 4 -6.23 -21.19 25.34
C ARG A 4 -5.35 -20.83 24.14
N SER A 5 -4.03 -20.99 24.24
CA SER A 5 -3.11 -20.69 23.13
C SER A 5 -3.28 -21.66 21.96
N GLU A 6 -3.64 -22.91 22.23
CA GLU A 6 -3.95 -23.88 21.16
C GLU A 6 -5.25 -23.56 20.43
N LYS A 7 -6.28 -23.08 21.16
CA LYS A 7 -7.54 -22.64 20.56
C LYS A 7 -7.34 -21.41 19.67
N GLU A 8 -6.61 -20.41 20.16
CA GLU A 8 -6.28 -19.19 19.40
C GLU A 8 -5.44 -19.52 18.15
N ALA A 9 -4.48 -20.44 18.24
CA ALA A 9 -3.69 -20.88 17.09
C ALA A 9 -4.54 -21.58 16.02
N ARG A 10 -5.51 -22.40 16.42
CA ARG A 10 -6.45 -23.06 15.49
C ARG A 10 -7.38 -22.06 14.82
N GLU A 11 -7.94 -21.13 15.59
CA GLU A 11 -8.81 -20.08 15.06
C GLU A 11 -8.09 -19.19 14.04
N ASN A 12 -6.84 -18.81 14.32
CA ASN A 12 -6.01 -18.09 13.37
C ASN A 12 -5.72 -18.91 12.11
N ALA A 13 -5.45 -20.21 12.23
CA ALA A 13 -5.22 -21.09 11.09
C ALA A 13 -6.47 -21.22 10.20
N ASP A 14 -7.66 -21.34 10.80
CA ASP A 14 -8.94 -21.39 10.08
C ASP A 14 -9.22 -20.06 9.36
N LEU A 15 -8.96 -18.92 10.01
CA LEU A 15 -9.07 -17.60 9.38
C LEU A 15 -8.12 -17.45 8.18
N VAL A 16 -6.87 -17.91 8.31
CA VAL A 16 -5.90 -17.90 7.21
C VAL A 16 -6.36 -18.80 6.07
N ALA A 17 -6.87 -20.00 6.36
CA ALA A 17 -7.39 -20.92 5.35
C ALA A 17 -8.60 -20.32 4.60
N LEU A 18 -9.49 -19.63 5.31
CA LEU A 18 -10.65 -18.96 4.73
C LEU A 18 -10.24 -17.80 3.81
N LEU A 19 -9.21 -17.03 4.19
CA LEU A 19 -8.74 -15.87 3.42
C LEU A 19 -7.71 -16.23 2.34
N ALA A 20 -7.10 -17.41 2.38
CA ALA A 20 -6.05 -17.83 1.45
C ALA A 20 -6.41 -17.68 -0.04
N PRO A 21 -7.63 -18.02 -0.50
CA PRO A 21 -8.00 -17.82 -1.91
C PRO A 21 -8.05 -16.33 -2.29
N ALA A 22 -8.62 -15.49 -1.42
CA ALA A 22 -8.69 -14.04 -1.65
C ALA A 22 -7.28 -13.40 -1.64
N LEU A 23 -6.41 -13.85 -0.73
CA LEU A 23 -5.01 -13.47 -0.68
C LEU A 23 -4.29 -13.82 -1.98
N ALA A 24 -4.41 -15.06 -2.44
CA ALA A 24 -3.77 -15.53 -3.66
C ALA A 24 -4.26 -14.78 -4.90
N ALA A 25 -5.58 -14.59 -5.03
CA ALA A 25 -6.17 -13.88 -6.16
C ALA A 25 -5.75 -12.40 -6.20
N THR A 26 -5.81 -11.70 -5.08
CA THR A 26 -5.42 -10.28 -5.00
C THR A 26 -3.91 -10.09 -5.18
N ALA A 27 -3.07 -11.00 -4.67
CA ALA A 27 -1.64 -11.01 -4.92
C ALA A 27 -1.32 -11.19 -6.42
N LEU A 28 -1.99 -12.13 -7.10
CA LEU A 28 -1.79 -12.36 -8.53
C LEU A 28 -2.22 -11.16 -9.38
N LEU A 29 -3.38 -10.56 -9.08
CA LEU A 29 -3.88 -9.39 -9.81
C LEU A 29 -3.03 -8.14 -9.56
N SER A 30 -2.62 -7.88 -8.32
CA SER A 30 -1.73 -6.77 -8.00
C SER A 30 -0.33 -6.96 -8.59
N TYR A 31 0.14 -8.20 -8.73
CA TYR A 31 1.42 -8.50 -9.39
C TYR A 31 1.47 -8.00 -10.85
N PHE A 32 0.38 -8.09 -11.60
CA PHE A 32 0.34 -7.56 -12.98
C PHE A 32 0.50 -6.04 -13.01
N GLN A 33 -0.12 -5.33 -12.08
CA GLN A 33 0.04 -3.87 -11.96
C GLN A 33 1.45 -3.51 -11.48
N TYR A 34 1.98 -4.27 -10.52
CA TYR A 34 3.36 -4.15 -10.07
C TYR A 34 4.35 -4.31 -11.22
N ARG A 35 4.14 -5.26 -12.15
CA ARG A 35 5.02 -5.42 -13.32
C ARG A 35 5.06 -4.17 -14.20
N SER A 36 3.96 -3.44 -14.30
CA SER A 36 3.91 -2.14 -14.98
C SER A 36 4.72 -1.09 -14.23
N LEU A 37 4.49 -0.94 -12.92
CA LEU A 37 5.22 -0.01 -12.06
C LEU A 37 6.73 -0.30 -12.04
N LYS A 38 7.10 -1.59 -11.97
CA LYS A 38 8.48 -2.05 -12.01
C LYS A 38 9.20 -1.54 -13.26
N LYS A 39 8.56 -1.63 -14.43
CA LYS A 39 9.13 -1.14 -15.69
C LYS A 39 9.29 0.37 -15.71
N GLN A 40 8.36 1.09 -15.08
CA GLN A 40 8.35 2.55 -15.06
C GLN A 40 9.37 3.14 -14.07
N PHE A 41 9.48 2.57 -12.87
CA PHE A 41 10.23 3.17 -11.77
C PHE A 41 11.58 2.50 -11.50
N LEU A 42 11.80 1.24 -11.90
CA LEU A 42 13.05 0.51 -11.61
C LEU A 42 13.96 0.34 -12.85
N SER A 43 13.69 1.04 -13.95
CA SER A 43 14.51 0.95 -15.17
C SER A 43 15.75 1.85 -15.17
N GLY A 44 15.85 2.80 -14.23
CA GLY A 44 16.96 3.77 -14.17
C GLY A 44 18.24 3.20 -13.56
N ALA A 45 19.39 3.68 -14.03
CA ALA A 45 20.71 3.17 -13.63
C ALA A 45 21.11 3.54 -12.19
N GLN A 46 20.56 4.62 -11.63
CA GLN A 46 20.79 5.04 -10.24
C GLN A 46 19.52 5.00 -9.39
N VAL A 47 18.62 4.08 -9.72
CA VAL A 47 17.44 3.82 -8.90
C VAL A 47 17.80 2.85 -7.78
N LYS A 48 17.47 3.21 -6.55
CA LYS A 48 17.53 2.31 -5.40
C LYS A 48 16.14 2.08 -4.83
N ARG A 49 15.79 0.81 -4.67
CA ARG A 49 14.52 0.36 -4.08
C ARG A 49 14.77 -0.16 -2.67
N ILE A 50 13.97 0.35 -1.73
CA ILE A 50 13.88 -0.16 -0.37
C ILE A 50 12.59 -0.97 -0.30
N ASP A 51 12.76 -2.28 -0.30
CA ASP A 51 11.65 -3.23 -0.20
C ASP A 51 11.26 -3.39 1.27
N ASP A 52 10.07 -2.89 1.62
CA ASP A 52 9.54 -2.95 2.98
C ASP A 52 8.06 -3.34 2.99
N LEU A 53 7.80 -4.57 2.56
CA LEU A 53 6.43 -5.09 2.49
C LEU A 53 5.77 -5.16 3.87
N GLU A 54 6.54 -5.44 4.92
CA GLU A 54 6.05 -5.61 6.28
C GLU A 54 5.50 -4.30 6.86
N ALA A 55 6.19 -3.17 6.60
CA ALA A 55 5.70 -1.85 6.98
C ALA A 55 4.34 -1.49 6.34
N HIS A 56 4.03 -2.11 5.21
CA HIS A 56 2.82 -1.87 4.44
C HIS A 56 1.72 -2.95 4.63
N THR A 57 1.93 -3.90 5.54
CA THR A 57 0.92 -4.89 5.95
C THR A 57 -0.46 -4.32 6.26
N PRO A 58 -0.65 -3.18 6.97
CA PRO A 58 -1.99 -2.64 7.20
C PRO A 58 -2.69 -2.21 5.91
N ILE A 59 -1.95 -1.64 4.96
CA ILE A 59 -2.51 -1.24 3.66
C ILE A 59 -2.94 -2.48 2.87
N LEU A 60 -2.12 -3.54 2.88
CA LEU A 60 -2.46 -4.81 2.25
C LEU A 60 -3.72 -5.42 2.87
N ALA A 61 -3.78 -5.50 4.20
CA ALA A 61 -4.92 -6.07 4.92
C ALA A 61 -6.22 -5.31 4.63
N ILE A 62 -6.21 -3.97 4.72
CA ILE A 62 -7.36 -3.12 4.41
C ILE A 62 -7.79 -3.30 2.96
N SER A 63 -6.83 -3.42 2.02
CA SER A 63 -7.13 -3.60 0.61
C SER A 63 -7.79 -4.95 0.32
N ILE A 64 -7.30 -6.04 0.93
CA ILE A 64 -7.89 -7.38 0.76
C ILE A 64 -9.30 -7.43 1.33
N LEU A 65 -9.46 -6.98 2.58
CA LEU A 65 -10.77 -6.92 3.22
C LEU A 65 -11.74 -6.03 2.43
N GLY A 66 -11.29 -4.86 1.98
CA GLY A 66 -12.08 -3.96 1.15
C GLY A 66 -12.58 -4.61 -0.14
N ILE A 67 -11.74 -5.40 -0.82
CA ILE A 67 -12.14 -6.16 -2.02
C ILE A 67 -13.19 -7.22 -1.66
N VAL A 68 -12.96 -8.00 -0.61
CA VAL A 68 -13.91 -9.05 -0.16
C VAL A 68 -15.27 -8.44 0.20
N PHE A 69 -15.28 -7.37 0.99
CA PHE A 69 -16.52 -6.67 1.37
C PHE A 69 -17.22 -6.05 0.17
N ALA A 70 -16.49 -5.46 -0.79
CA ALA A 70 -17.09 -4.88 -1.98
C ALA A 70 -17.75 -5.94 -2.87
N LEU A 71 -17.10 -7.10 -3.05
CA LEU A 71 -17.66 -8.24 -3.80
C LEU A 71 -18.87 -8.84 -3.09
N TRP A 72 -18.80 -9.01 -1.77
CA TRP A 72 -19.92 -9.51 -0.98
C TRP A 72 -21.13 -8.56 -1.03
N GLY A 73 -20.90 -7.25 -0.89
CA GLY A 73 -21.95 -6.24 -1.02
C GLY A 73 -22.59 -6.22 -2.41
N LEU A 74 -21.78 -6.37 -3.47
CA LEU A 74 -22.28 -6.47 -4.84
C LEU A 74 -23.16 -7.71 -5.04
N TYR A 75 -22.72 -8.86 -4.52
CA TYR A 75 -23.48 -10.10 -4.58
C TYR A 75 -24.81 -9.98 -3.83
N ALA A 76 -24.80 -9.45 -2.61
CA ALA A 76 -26.01 -9.23 -1.82
C ALA A 76 -26.99 -8.28 -2.52
N PHE A 77 -26.49 -7.19 -3.10
CA PHE A 77 -27.29 -6.25 -3.87
C PHE A 77 -27.90 -6.90 -5.12
N ALA A 78 -27.10 -7.65 -5.88
CA ALA A 78 -27.58 -8.38 -7.05
C ALA A 78 -28.66 -9.41 -6.67
N ALA A 79 -28.44 -10.20 -5.63
CA ALA A 79 -29.41 -11.19 -5.15
C ALA A 79 -30.74 -10.56 -4.74
N TRP A 80 -30.71 -9.37 -4.12
CA TRP A 80 -31.90 -8.60 -3.78
C TRP A 80 -32.62 -8.04 -5.03
N ALA A 81 -31.87 -7.47 -5.98
CA ALA A 81 -32.42 -6.89 -7.20
C ALA A 81 -33.08 -7.95 -8.10
N PHE A 82 -32.45 -9.12 -8.27
CA PHE A 82 -32.97 -10.21 -9.12
C PHE A 82 -34.13 -11.00 -8.49
N ARG A 83 -34.44 -10.82 -7.20
CA ARG A 83 -35.59 -11.45 -6.51
C ARG A 83 -36.96 -10.80 -6.81
N GLY A 84 -37.09 -10.08 -7.92
CA GLY A 84 -38.36 -9.48 -8.35
C GLY A 84 -38.34 -7.96 -8.54
N HIS A 85 -37.17 -7.32 -8.43
CA HIS A 85 -37.01 -5.86 -8.56
C HIS A 85 -36.30 -5.51 -9.87
N ALA A 86 -36.83 -5.97 -11.01
CA ALA A 86 -36.22 -5.81 -12.33
C ALA A 86 -35.98 -4.33 -12.74
N ALA A 87 -36.70 -3.37 -12.15
CA ALA A 87 -36.47 -1.94 -12.35
C ALA A 87 -35.07 -1.46 -11.93
N PHE A 88 -34.34 -2.25 -11.13
CA PHE A 88 -33.03 -1.88 -10.60
C PHE A 88 -31.84 -2.41 -11.41
N ILE A 89 -32.08 -3.04 -12.56
CA ILE A 89 -31.02 -3.49 -13.49
C ILE A 89 -30.00 -2.39 -13.83
N PRO A 90 -30.38 -1.15 -14.20
CA PRO A 90 -29.40 -0.09 -14.46
C PRO A 90 -28.60 0.30 -13.21
N VAL A 91 -29.23 0.27 -12.03
CA VAL A 91 -28.55 0.54 -10.75
C VAL A 91 -27.53 -0.57 -10.44
N ALA A 92 -27.86 -1.83 -10.76
CA ALA A 92 -26.93 -2.95 -10.63
C ALA A 92 -25.71 -2.79 -11.56
N ALA A 93 -25.90 -2.36 -12.81
CA ALA A 93 -24.78 -2.08 -13.71
C ALA A 93 -23.85 -0.98 -13.17
N LEU A 94 -24.42 0.11 -12.63
CA LEU A 94 -23.65 1.17 -12.00
C LEU A 94 -22.91 0.68 -10.74
N ALA A 95 -23.54 -0.16 -9.91
CA ALA A 95 -22.91 -0.75 -8.74
C ALA A 95 -21.73 -1.66 -9.12
N VAL A 96 -21.87 -2.48 -10.17
CA VAL A 96 -20.77 -3.29 -10.71
C VAL A 96 -19.60 -2.40 -11.14
N TYR A 97 -19.89 -1.32 -11.87
CA TYR A 97 -18.85 -0.40 -12.33
C TYR A 97 -18.14 0.32 -11.17
N ALA A 98 -18.89 0.77 -10.17
CA ALA A 98 -18.34 1.41 -8.97
C ALA A 98 -17.44 0.44 -8.17
N VAL A 99 -17.88 -0.80 -7.98
CA VAL A 99 -17.10 -1.86 -7.32
C VAL A 99 -15.84 -2.20 -8.11
N TRP A 100 -15.94 -2.29 -9.45
CA TRP A 100 -14.79 -2.47 -10.31
C TRP A 100 -13.74 -1.36 -10.15
N LEU A 101 -14.16 -0.10 -10.14
CA LEU A 101 -13.26 1.04 -9.92
C LEU A 101 -12.60 0.99 -8.54
N LEU A 102 -13.35 0.62 -7.50
CA LEU A 102 -12.82 0.46 -6.14
C LEU A 102 -11.77 -0.65 -6.09
N ILE A 103 -12.08 -1.83 -6.62
CA ILE A 103 -11.14 -2.96 -6.68
C ILE A 103 -9.86 -2.56 -7.43
N LYS A 104 -9.99 -1.88 -8.58
CA LYS A 104 -8.84 -1.39 -9.35
C LYS A 104 -7.94 -0.47 -8.52
N ARG A 105 -8.52 0.41 -7.70
CA ARG A 105 -7.77 1.30 -6.79
C ARG A 105 -7.08 0.54 -5.67
N LEU A 106 -7.76 -0.42 -5.05
CA LEU A 106 -7.19 -1.24 -3.97
C LEU A 106 -6.04 -2.12 -4.49
N LEU A 107 -6.19 -2.72 -5.68
CA LEU A 107 -5.10 -3.46 -6.34
C LEU A 107 -3.90 -2.56 -6.65
N ALA A 108 -4.13 -1.29 -7.01
CA ALA A 108 -3.05 -0.32 -7.24
C ALA A 108 -2.31 0.03 -5.95
N ALA A 109 -3.02 0.18 -4.83
CA ALA A 109 -2.41 0.37 -3.52
C ALA A 109 -1.56 -0.86 -3.13
N GLN A 110 -2.06 -2.08 -3.35
CA GLN A 110 -1.26 -3.30 -3.12
C GLN A 110 -0.02 -3.35 -4.01
N ALA A 111 -0.14 -3.02 -5.29
CA ALA A 111 0.97 -2.98 -6.22
C ALA A 111 2.02 -1.92 -5.84
N ALA A 112 1.58 -0.79 -5.28
CA ALA A 112 2.45 0.23 -4.71
C ALA A 112 3.22 -0.30 -3.49
N CYS A 113 2.54 -1.00 -2.59
CA CYS A 113 3.19 -1.65 -1.43
C CYS A 113 4.21 -2.70 -1.87
N LEU A 114 3.91 -3.46 -2.93
CA LEU A 114 4.88 -4.38 -3.55
C LEU A 114 6.06 -3.63 -4.19
N LEU A 115 5.86 -2.43 -4.72
CA LEU A 115 6.97 -1.60 -5.21
C LEU A 115 7.86 -1.11 -4.07
N GLY A 116 7.27 -0.75 -2.92
CA GLY A 116 8.00 -0.17 -1.79
C GLY A 116 8.48 1.24 -2.09
N VAL A 117 9.45 1.72 -1.30
CA VAL A 117 10.02 3.06 -1.47
C VAL A 117 11.11 3.01 -2.54
N VAL A 118 11.00 3.85 -3.54
CA VAL A 118 11.95 3.96 -4.65
C VAL A 118 12.56 5.36 -4.64
N VAL A 119 13.89 5.42 -4.57
CA VAL A 119 14.65 6.66 -4.65
C VAL A 119 15.39 6.68 -5.97
N ASP A 120 15.02 7.60 -6.85
CA ASP A 120 15.71 7.84 -8.11
C ASP A 120 16.68 9.02 -7.93
N GLN A 121 17.98 8.72 -7.91
CA GLN A 121 19.04 9.70 -7.75
C GLN A 121 19.34 10.49 -9.03
N GLN A 122 18.93 9.97 -10.20
CA GLN A 122 19.09 10.63 -11.50
C GLN A 122 17.95 11.60 -11.76
N ALA A 123 16.71 11.17 -11.60
CA ALA A 123 15.54 12.03 -11.70
C ALA A 123 15.41 12.98 -10.50
N GLY A 124 16.09 12.69 -9.40
CA GLY A 124 16.05 13.49 -8.18
C GLY A 124 14.68 13.44 -7.52
N ALA A 125 14.06 12.26 -7.44
CA ALA A 125 12.73 12.08 -6.87
C ALA A 125 12.66 10.83 -5.97
N ILE A 126 11.83 10.92 -4.92
CA ILE A 126 11.42 9.77 -4.11
C ILE A 126 9.98 9.41 -4.44
N THR A 127 9.74 8.13 -4.68
CA THR A 127 8.41 7.56 -4.93
C THR A 127 8.09 6.56 -3.82
N PHE A 128 6.95 6.72 -3.16
CA PHE A 128 6.57 5.88 -2.04
C PHE A 128 5.08 5.52 -2.08
N PRO A 129 4.70 4.37 -1.50
CA PRO A 129 3.31 3.96 -1.46
C PRO A 129 2.50 4.81 -0.48
N THR A 130 1.33 5.22 -0.91
CA THR A 130 0.31 5.90 -0.09
C THR A 130 -1.04 5.22 -0.32
N PHE A 131 -2.02 5.46 0.55
CA PHE A 131 -3.35 4.85 0.35
C PHE A 131 -4.13 5.56 -0.77
N PHE A 132 -4.11 6.90 -0.77
CA PHE A 132 -4.69 7.73 -1.82
C PHE A 132 -3.86 8.99 -2.07
N PRO A 133 -3.29 9.16 -3.29
CA PRO A 133 -3.18 8.19 -4.39
C PRO A 133 -2.38 6.94 -4.00
N ALA A 134 -2.38 5.88 -4.82
CA ALA A 134 -1.66 4.63 -4.52
C ALA A 134 -0.13 4.81 -4.44
N LEU A 135 0.43 5.69 -5.27
CA LEU A 135 1.82 6.13 -5.20
C LEU A 135 1.87 7.65 -5.17
N ARG A 136 2.82 8.15 -4.39
CA ARG A 136 3.21 9.55 -4.38
C ARG A 136 4.67 9.67 -4.80
N THR A 137 4.92 10.53 -5.77
CA THR A 137 6.28 10.92 -6.18
C THR A 137 6.51 12.35 -5.76
N VAL A 138 7.65 12.60 -5.13
CA VAL A 138 8.06 13.90 -4.60
C VAL A 138 9.48 14.19 -5.07
N PRO A 139 9.76 15.35 -5.68
CA PRO A 139 11.12 15.77 -5.98
C PRO A 139 11.95 15.95 -4.70
N LEU A 140 13.19 15.44 -4.71
CA LEU A 140 14.12 15.56 -3.59
C LEU A 140 14.42 17.03 -3.26
N ALA A 141 14.40 17.91 -4.26
CA ALA A 141 14.60 19.34 -4.08
C ALA A 141 13.50 20.01 -3.23
N GLU A 142 12.29 19.49 -3.24
CA GLU A 142 11.17 20.02 -2.46
C GLU A 142 11.21 19.58 -0.99
N ILE A 143 12.07 18.60 -0.65
CA ILE A 143 12.21 18.10 0.72
C ILE A 143 13.06 19.10 1.52
N ALA A 144 12.39 19.87 2.38
CA ALA A 144 13.05 20.84 3.25
C ALA A 144 13.55 20.19 4.56
N GLN A 145 12.79 19.22 5.09
CA GLN A 145 13.01 18.66 6.42
C GLN A 145 12.83 17.14 6.45
N LEU A 146 13.72 16.49 7.21
CA LEU A 146 13.66 15.07 7.53
C LEU A 146 13.64 14.91 9.05
N THR A 147 12.60 14.29 9.61
CA THR A 147 12.49 14.01 11.05
C THR A 147 12.39 12.51 11.31
N ARG A 148 13.17 12.02 12.27
CA ARG A 148 13.08 10.63 12.74
C ARG A 148 12.03 10.53 13.85
N GLU A 149 11.12 9.56 13.74
CA GLU A 149 10.10 9.29 14.77
C GLU A 149 10.11 7.80 15.14
N ASP A 150 10.00 7.51 16.45
CA ASP A 150 9.67 6.19 17.01
C ASP A 150 10.51 5.01 16.47
N GLY A 151 11.79 5.25 16.14
CA GLY A 151 12.74 4.25 15.66
C GLY A 151 12.50 3.70 14.24
N ASN A 152 11.26 3.62 13.74
CA ASN A 152 10.91 3.00 12.47
C ASN A 152 10.11 3.92 11.52
N LYS A 153 9.84 5.17 11.90
CA LYS A 153 9.19 6.15 11.03
C LYS A 153 10.17 7.25 10.60
N LEU A 154 9.96 7.73 9.39
CA LEU A 154 10.64 8.89 8.82
C LEU A 154 9.59 9.87 8.32
N HIS A 155 9.62 11.07 8.84
CA HIS A 155 8.75 12.15 8.41
C HIS A 155 9.51 13.01 7.41
N ILE A 156 8.92 13.18 6.23
CA ILE A 156 9.42 14.07 5.19
C ILE A 156 8.48 15.27 5.11
N ALA A 157 9.03 16.48 5.16
CA ALA A 157 8.26 17.70 5.04
C ALA A 157 8.90 18.66 4.02
N GLY A 158 8.06 19.37 3.30
CA GLY A 158 8.45 20.24 2.20
C GLY A 158 7.27 21.08 1.68
N GLU A 159 7.42 21.66 0.49
CA GLU A 159 6.35 22.43 -0.15
C GLU A 159 5.11 21.57 -0.46
N PHE A 160 5.31 20.26 -0.63
CA PHE A 160 4.25 19.27 -0.83
C PHE A 160 3.47 18.91 0.45
N GLY A 161 3.77 19.56 1.59
CA GLY A 161 3.21 19.21 2.90
C GLY A 161 4.11 18.25 3.67
N SER A 162 3.51 17.36 4.47
CA SER A 162 4.23 16.38 5.29
C SER A 162 3.72 14.96 5.09
N TYR A 163 4.63 14.00 4.94
CA TYR A 163 4.31 12.57 4.87
C TYR A 163 5.15 11.76 5.86
N SER A 164 4.51 10.76 6.47
CA SER A 164 5.18 9.78 7.33
C SER A 164 5.42 8.48 6.57
N LEU A 165 6.68 8.10 6.40
CA LEU A 165 7.12 6.82 5.85
C LEU A 165 7.36 5.87 7.02
N ARG A 166 6.63 4.76 7.07
CA ARG A 166 6.84 3.69 8.05
C ARG A 166 7.74 2.62 7.44
N PHE A 167 8.63 2.09 8.26
CA PHE A 167 9.52 0.97 7.94
C PHE A 167 9.33 -0.16 8.95
N SER A 168 9.69 -1.39 8.59
CA SER A 168 9.73 -2.54 9.49
C SER A 168 10.87 -2.41 10.48
N ASP A 169 12.03 -1.96 9.98
CA ASP A 169 13.29 -1.98 10.69
C ASP A 169 14.00 -0.62 10.64
N LYS A 170 14.71 -0.31 11.74
CA LYS A 170 15.55 0.90 11.84
C LYS A 170 16.58 0.96 10.69
N ARG A 171 17.12 -0.20 10.28
CA ARG A 171 18.10 -0.31 9.20
C ARG A 171 17.56 0.19 7.86
N ARG A 172 16.34 -0.19 7.47
CA ARG A 172 15.71 0.22 6.20
C ARG A 172 15.39 1.71 6.20
N ARG A 173 14.91 2.23 7.34
CA ARG A 173 14.73 3.67 7.54
C ARG A 173 16.04 4.43 7.36
N ASP A 174 17.12 3.98 8.00
CA ASP A 174 18.42 4.66 7.95
C ASP A 174 19.05 4.58 6.56
N GLU A 175 18.84 3.49 5.83
CA GLU A 175 19.17 3.39 4.41
C GLU A 175 18.42 4.44 3.58
N CYS A 176 17.12 4.61 3.80
CA CYS A 176 16.32 5.67 3.15
C CYS A 176 16.89 7.06 3.45
N ILE A 177 17.18 7.36 4.71
CA ILE A 177 17.74 8.66 5.12
C ILE A 177 19.09 8.90 4.46
N TYR A 178 19.95 7.88 4.37
CA TYR A 178 21.24 7.98 3.70
C TYR A 178 21.09 8.34 2.22
N LEU A 179 20.15 7.69 1.52
CA LEU A 179 19.85 7.98 0.11
C LEU A 179 19.22 9.35 -0.10
N LEU A 180 18.41 9.84 0.83
CA LEU A 180 17.85 11.19 0.74
C LEU A 180 18.98 12.22 0.93
N LYS A 181 19.76 12.09 2.00
CA LYS A 181 20.85 13.02 2.35
C LYS A 181 21.92 13.17 1.27
N SER A 182 22.16 12.16 0.43
CA SER A 182 23.17 12.26 -0.63
C SER A 182 22.80 13.30 -1.71
N ARG A 183 21.53 13.70 -1.82
CA ARG A 183 21.04 14.66 -2.82
C ARG A 183 20.21 15.81 -2.25
N THR A 184 19.66 15.67 -1.05
CA THR A 184 18.89 16.74 -0.40
C THR A 184 19.77 17.61 0.48
N GLY A 185 19.65 18.93 0.39
CA GLY A 185 20.16 19.86 1.40
C GLY A 185 19.32 19.90 2.69
N ALA A 186 18.39 18.96 2.85
CA ALA A 186 17.40 18.94 3.91
C ALA A 186 18.06 18.88 5.30
N LYS A 187 17.53 19.70 6.23
CA LYS A 187 17.95 19.65 7.63
C LYS A 187 17.37 18.41 8.29
N MET A 188 18.22 17.65 8.97
CA MET A 188 17.78 16.49 9.76
C MET A 188 17.50 16.93 11.18
N PHE A 189 16.27 16.74 11.64
CA PHE A 189 15.91 16.92 13.05
C PHE A 189 15.85 15.55 13.74
N ALA A 190 16.41 15.50 14.95
CA ALA A 190 16.32 14.33 15.81
C ALA A 190 15.08 14.47 16.69
N GLU A 191 14.27 13.40 16.73
CA GLU A 191 13.26 13.07 17.74
C GLU A 191 12.15 14.11 17.97
N LEU A 192 10.94 13.79 17.50
CA LEU A 192 9.71 14.23 18.16
C LEU A 192 9.42 13.18 19.23
N GLU A 193 9.60 13.54 20.50
CA GLU A 193 9.14 12.76 21.67
C GLU A 193 7.62 12.67 21.73
#